data_AF-A0A136Q630-F1
#
_entry.id   AF-A0A136Q630-F1
#
_cell.length_a   1.000
_cell.length_b   1.000
_cell.length_c   1.000
_cell.angle_alpha   90.00
_cell.angle_beta   90.00
_cell.angle_gamma   90.00
#
_symmetry.space_group_name_H-M   'P 1'
#
loop_
_entity.id
_entity.type
_entity.pdbx_description
1 polymer ?
#
loop_
_entity_poly.entity_id
_entity_poly.type
_entity_poly.pdbx_seq_one_letter_code
_entity_poly.pdbx_strand_id
1 'polypeptide(L)'
;MVDGKITLPHSAHAKADASFKVNVKVLVERKTIDYIKRLDRYEEAENIRNVGSYQAPARTAREMETSIGEENNQYNMTDPDAGMLRHPGKPLGIHYLRHQSVDAAHGIVVDVAVTAGNVNDLEPYLERVEYMCNHIGLNIQDTGADTSYGTSLIYHEMKRMGIRLHTPKSTDGETYKAELKREHFRYDDEENDYFVCP
;
A
#
# COMPACT_ATOMS: atom_id res chain seq x y z
N MET A 1 -21.33 -12.58 -15.97
CA MET A 1 -20.36 -13.59 -15.47
C MET A 1 -19.11 -12.82 -15.09
N VAL A 2 -18.46 -13.13 -13.96
CA VAL A 2 -17.23 -12.44 -13.52
C VAL A 2 -16.05 -13.25 -14.05
N ASP A 3 -15.09 -12.62 -14.75
CA ASP A 3 -13.86 -13.31 -15.20
C ASP A 3 -12.82 -13.31 -14.09
N GLY A 4 -12.54 -12.13 -13.52
CA GLY A 4 -11.71 -11.99 -12.33
C GLY A 4 -10.21 -12.19 -12.56
N LYS A 5 -9.76 -12.33 -13.82
CA LYS A 5 -8.33 -12.44 -14.16
C LYS A 5 -7.61 -11.10 -14.15
N ILE A 6 -8.30 -10.03 -14.51
CA ILE A 6 -7.76 -8.68 -14.54
C ILE A 6 -8.60 -7.80 -13.61
N THR A 7 -7.97 -7.27 -12.57
CA THR A 7 -8.63 -6.36 -11.62
C THR A 7 -8.14 -4.93 -11.73
N LEU A 8 -9.04 -3.98 -11.59
CA LEU A 8 -8.74 -2.55 -11.57
C LEU A 8 -9.14 -1.95 -10.22
N PRO A 9 -8.21 -1.76 -9.28
CA PRO A 9 -8.47 -1.06 -8.03
C PRO A 9 -8.67 0.45 -8.24
N HIS A 10 -9.53 1.04 -7.43
CA HIS A 10 -9.74 2.47 -7.35
C HIS A 10 -10.20 2.85 -5.94
N SER A 11 -9.80 4.03 -5.48
CA SER A 11 -10.26 4.59 -4.21
C SER A 11 -10.91 5.97 -4.38
N ALA A 12 -11.97 6.22 -3.61
CA ALA A 12 -12.72 7.46 -3.67
C ALA A 12 -13.18 7.92 -2.28
N HIS A 13 -13.03 9.23 -2.01
CA HIS A 13 -13.52 9.85 -0.79
C HIS A 13 -15.03 10.09 -0.87
N ALA A 14 -15.76 9.71 0.18
CA ALA A 14 -17.18 10.00 0.35
C ALA A 14 -17.37 10.84 1.62
N LYS A 15 -18.12 11.94 1.53
CA LYS A 15 -18.37 12.80 2.69
C LYS A 15 -19.23 12.07 3.71
N ALA A 16 -18.80 12.07 4.97
CA ALA A 16 -19.57 11.52 6.08
C ALA A 16 -20.58 12.57 6.59
N ASP A 17 -21.69 12.10 7.14
CA ASP A 17 -22.66 12.97 7.83
C ASP A 17 -22.24 13.16 9.29
N ALA A 18 -21.07 13.78 9.47
CA ALA A 18 -20.42 13.93 10.76
C ALA A 18 -19.94 15.37 10.98
N SER A 19 -20.10 15.87 12.21
CA SER A 19 -19.76 17.25 12.55
C SER A 19 -18.26 17.46 12.63
N PHE A 20 -17.71 18.33 11.78
CA PHE A 20 -16.30 18.75 11.82
C PHE A 20 -15.89 19.41 13.16
N LYS A 21 -16.85 19.89 13.97
CA LYS A 21 -16.55 20.59 15.23
C LYS A 21 -16.34 19.66 16.42
N VAL A 22 -16.75 18.40 16.31
CA VAL A 22 -16.75 17.43 17.43
C VAL A 22 -15.69 16.36 17.17
N ASN A 23 -14.43 16.80 17.10
CA ASN A 23 -13.28 15.90 16.96
C ASN A 23 -12.51 15.85 18.27
N VAL A 24 -12.26 14.63 18.75
CA VAL A 24 -11.40 14.38 19.91
C VAL A 24 -10.08 13.85 19.38
N LYS A 25 -8.98 14.49 19.79
CA LYS A 25 -7.64 13.94 19.58
C LYS A 25 -7.44 12.86 20.61
N VAL A 26 -7.28 11.63 20.17
CA VAL A 26 -6.92 10.51 21.03
C VAL A 26 -5.54 10.06 20.57
N LEU A 27 -4.62 9.96 21.52
CA LEU A 27 -3.37 9.26 21.33
C LEU A 27 -3.72 7.77 21.23
N VAL A 28 -3.63 7.25 20.00
CA VAL A 28 -3.85 5.83 19.75
C VAL A 28 -2.55 5.28 19.21
N GLU A 29 -2.07 4.21 19.82
CA GLU A 29 -1.05 3.36 19.23
C GLU A 29 -1.61 2.80 17.93
N ARG A 30 -1.25 3.44 16.82
CA ARG A 30 -1.69 2.98 15.51
C ARG A 30 -0.97 1.67 15.23
N LYS A 31 -1.71 0.65 14.80
CA LYS A 31 -1.12 -0.54 14.15
C LYS A 31 -0.58 -0.17 12.76
N THR A 32 0.24 0.88 12.63
CA THR A 32 1.04 1.17 11.43
C THR A 32 2.21 0.20 11.40
N ILE A 33 1.85 -1.07 11.33
CA ILE A 33 2.66 -2.18 11.75
C ILE A 33 2.69 -3.22 10.64
N ASP A 34 1.64 -3.39 9.83
CA ASP A 34 1.64 -4.51 8.87
C ASP A 34 2.58 -4.30 7.67
N TYR A 35 2.52 -3.13 7.00
CA TYR A 35 3.45 -2.80 5.91
C TYR A 35 4.91 -2.91 6.39
N ILE A 36 5.19 -2.30 7.53
CA ILE A 36 6.54 -2.22 8.09
C ILE A 36 7.02 -3.59 8.56
N LYS A 37 6.20 -4.37 9.27
CA LYS A 37 6.52 -5.75 9.66
C LYS A 37 6.65 -6.69 8.47
N ARG A 38 5.86 -6.50 7.41
CA ARG A 38 6.04 -7.26 6.16
C ARG A 38 7.41 -6.95 5.59
N LEU A 39 7.76 -5.67 5.47
CA LEU A 39 9.07 -5.23 4.98
C LEU A 39 10.22 -5.76 5.85
N ASP A 40 10.13 -5.67 7.18
CA ASP A 40 11.15 -6.18 8.11
C ASP A 40 11.36 -7.70 7.94
N ARG A 41 10.26 -8.47 7.85
CA ARG A 41 10.34 -9.92 7.58
C ARG A 41 11.03 -10.24 6.26
N TYR A 42 10.86 -9.40 5.24
CA TYR A 42 11.53 -9.58 3.96
C TYR A 42 13.02 -9.27 4.05
N GLU A 43 13.40 -8.15 4.67
CA GLU A 43 14.80 -7.79 4.89
C GLU A 43 15.54 -8.86 5.69
N GLU A 44 14.92 -9.39 6.75
CA GLU A 44 15.46 -10.51 7.52
C GLU A 44 15.66 -11.77 6.67
N ALA A 45 14.65 -12.16 5.87
CA ALA A 45 14.74 -13.34 5.02
C ALA A 45 15.83 -13.22 3.94
N GLU A 46 15.98 -12.04 3.33
CA GLU A 46 17.02 -11.78 2.32
C GLU A 46 18.41 -11.72 2.95
N ASN A 47 18.56 -11.15 4.15
CA ASN A 47 19.83 -11.16 4.89
C ASN A 47 20.29 -12.58 5.24
N ILE A 48 19.36 -13.50 5.53
CA ILE A 48 19.65 -14.92 5.78
C ILE A 48 20.04 -15.66 4.49
N ARG A 49 19.47 -15.29 3.34
CA ARG A 49 19.79 -15.92 2.05
C ARG A 49 21.14 -15.46 1.51
N ASN A 50 21.47 -14.19 1.71
CA ASN A 50 22.65 -13.54 1.13
C ASN A 50 23.80 -13.41 2.14
N VAL A 51 23.98 -14.43 3.00
CA VAL A 51 25.07 -14.44 4.00
C VAL A 51 26.42 -14.39 3.28
N GLY A 52 27.14 -13.28 3.45
CA GLY A 52 28.44 -13.03 2.82
C GLY A 52 28.46 -11.88 1.81
N SER A 53 27.31 -11.27 1.46
CA SER A 53 27.22 -10.02 0.69
C SER A 53 26.69 -8.87 1.56
N TYR A 54 26.31 -7.74 0.94
CA TYR A 54 25.65 -6.63 1.65
C TYR A 54 24.42 -7.13 2.43
N GLN A 55 24.38 -6.80 3.72
CA GLN A 55 23.26 -7.08 4.61
C GLN A 55 22.62 -5.75 4.98
N ALA A 56 21.31 -5.63 4.75
CA ALA A 56 20.56 -4.46 5.17
C ALA A 56 20.64 -4.36 6.70
N PRO A 57 21.04 -3.21 7.27
CA PRO A 57 21.07 -3.06 8.71
C PRO A 57 19.65 -3.16 9.26
N ALA A 58 19.49 -3.89 10.37
CA ALA A 58 18.22 -3.87 11.10
C ALA A 58 17.89 -2.43 11.49
N ARG A 59 16.62 -2.04 11.36
CA ARG A 59 16.17 -0.72 11.79
C ARG A 59 16.51 -0.52 13.26
N THR A 60 16.85 0.70 13.63
CA THR A 60 17.12 1.08 15.01
C THR A 60 15.83 1.14 15.83
N ALA A 61 15.91 0.96 17.15
CA ALA A 61 14.76 1.07 18.04
C ALA A 61 13.99 2.40 17.86
N ARG A 62 14.71 3.48 17.51
CA ARG A 62 14.13 4.80 17.22
C ARG A 62 13.33 4.82 15.92
N GLU A 63 13.78 4.10 14.89
CA GLU A 63 13.05 3.94 13.62
C GLU A 63 11.80 3.06 13.81
N MET A 64 11.91 2.02 14.64
CA MET A 64 10.79 1.19 15.08
C MET A 64 9.76 2.01 15.88
N GLU A 65 10.23 2.85 16.81
CA GLU A 65 9.37 3.76 17.59
C GLU A 65 8.71 4.84 16.72
N THR A 66 9.39 5.40 15.71
CA THR A 66 8.74 6.35 14.78
C THR A 66 7.70 5.67 13.89
N SER A 67 7.83 4.36 13.65
CA SER A 67 6.84 3.58 12.91
C SER A 67 5.68 3.09 13.78
N ILE A 68 5.91 2.93 15.08
CA ILE A 68 4.90 2.74 16.13
C ILE A 68 4.44 4.11 16.68
N GLY A 69 4.78 5.20 15.98
CA GLY A 69 4.63 6.56 16.47
C GLY A 69 3.21 6.84 16.95
N GLU A 70 3.12 7.44 18.14
CA GLU A 70 1.92 8.05 18.68
C GLU A 70 1.36 9.09 17.70
N GLU A 71 0.51 8.66 16.77
CA GLU A 71 -0.16 9.57 15.87
C GLU A 71 -1.34 10.20 16.62
N ASN A 72 -1.45 11.52 16.54
CA ASN A 72 -2.61 12.25 17.05
C ASN A 72 -3.83 11.94 16.18
N ASN A 73 -4.37 10.73 16.32
CA ASN A 73 -5.50 10.28 15.55
C ASN A 73 -6.74 11.08 16.02
N GLN A 74 -7.40 11.72 15.06
CA GLN A 74 -8.59 12.51 15.33
C GLN A 74 -9.81 11.62 15.09
N TYR A 75 -10.51 11.29 16.16
CA TYR A 75 -11.79 10.58 16.08
C TYR A 75 -12.92 11.60 16.09
N ASN A 76 -13.92 11.38 15.24
CA ASN A 76 -15.15 12.13 15.32
C ASN A 76 -16.08 11.46 16.34
N MET A 77 -16.61 12.22 17.29
CA MET A 77 -17.55 11.65 18.28
C MET A 77 -18.92 11.34 17.66
N THR A 78 -19.27 11.98 16.55
CA THR A 78 -20.53 11.74 15.84
C THR A 78 -20.45 10.45 15.01
N ASP A 79 -19.26 10.12 14.52
CA ASP A 79 -18.99 9.01 13.61
C ASP A 79 -17.54 8.51 13.78
N PRO A 80 -17.30 7.57 14.69
CA PRO A 80 -15.95 7.10 15.02
C PRO A 80 -15.23 6.39 13.86
N ASP A 81 -15.97 5.90 12.87
CA ASP A 81 -15.42 5.17 11.72
C ASP A 81 -14.97 6.09 10.58
N ALA A 82 -15.36 7.37 10.63
CA ALA A 82 -14.99 8.36 9.64
C ALA A 82 -13.74 9.16 10.03
N GLY A 83 -13.01 9.63 9.01
CA GLY A 83 -11.69 10.22 9.17
C GLY A 83 -11.59 11.65 8.64
N MET A 84 -10.68 12.43 9.20
CA MET A 84 -10.45 13.81 8.78
C MET A 84 -9.62 13.88 7.49
N LEU A 85 -10.23 14.29 6.37
CA LEU A 85 -9.54 14.55 5.12
C LEU A 85 -8.86 15.93 5.11
N ARG A 86 -7.53 15.99 5.01
CA ARG A 86 -6.73 17.24 5.02
C ARG A 86 -5.83 17.43 3.79
N HIS A 87 -6.12 16.79 2.67
CA HIS A 87 -5.26 16.89 1.49
C HIS A 87 -5.39 18.25 0.78
N PRO A 88 -4.28 18.88 0.35
CA PRO A 88 -4.31 20.09 -0.47
C PRO A 88 -5.19 19.92 -1.70
N GLY A 89 -6.09 20.87 -1.97
CA GLY A 89 -7.00 20.83 -3.12
C GLY A 89 -8.25 19.94 -2.95
N LYS A 90 -8.36 19.16 -1.88
CA LYS A 90 -9.57 18.41 -1.53
C LYS A 90 -10.40 19.15 -0.47
N PRO A 91 -11.73 18.95 -0.43
CA PRO A 91 -12.57 19.57 0.58
C PRO A 91 -12.18 19.08 1.98
N LEU A 92 -11.88 20.03 2.87
CA LEU A 92 -11.65 19.76 4.28
C LEU A 92 -12.95 19.23 4.91
N GLY A 93 -12.89 18.10 5.60
CA GLY A 93 -14.05 17.55 6.31
C GLY A 93 -13.90 16.10 6.73
N ILE A 94 -14.93 15.57 7.38
CA ILE A 94 -15.01 14.17 7.79
C ILE A 94 -15.49 13.34 6.60
N HIS A 95 -14.72 12.33 6.23
CA HIS A 95 -14.96 11.49 5.07
C HIS A 95 -14.71 10.02 5.40
N TYR A 96 -15.32 9.16 4.60
CA TYR A 96 -14.88 7.80 4.39
C TYR A 96 -14.03 7.72 3.13
N LEU A 97 -13.21 6.67 3.05
CA LEU A 97 -12.48 6.29 1.86
C LEU A 97 -12.97 4.91 1.44
N ARG A 98 -13.56 4.85 0.26
CA ARG A 98 -14.02 3.60 -0.35
C ARG A 98 -12.93 3.07 -1.26
N HIS A 99 -12.52 1.83 -1.04
CA HIS A 99 -11.65 1.04 -1.89
C HIS A 99 -12.52 0.08 -2.69
N GLN A 100 -12.40 0.06 -4.00
CA GLN A 100 -13.15 -0.83 -4.87
C GLN A 100 -12.23 -1.52 -5.87
N SER A 101 -12.57 -2.74 -6.25
CA SER A 101 -11.92 -3.45 -7.35
C SER A 101 -12.96 -3.88 -8.37
N VAL A 102 -12.62 -3.74 -9.66
CA VAL A 102 -13.52 -4.05 -10.78
C VAL A 102 -12.87 -5.12 -11.67
N ASP A 103 -13.67 -6.11 -12.11
CA ASP A 103 -13.32 -7.06 -13.17
C ASP A 103 -13.26 -6.33 -14.51
N ALA A 104 -12.07 -6.23 -15.11
CA ALA A 104 -11.87 -5.44 -16.32
C ALA A 104 -12.63 -5.98 -17.54
N ALA A 105 -12.90 -7.29 -17.58
CA ALA A 105 -13.58 -7.92 -18.70
C ALA A 105 -15.06 -7.51 -18.82
N HIS A 106 -15.73 -7.28 -17.69
CA HIS A 106 -17.19 -7.07 -17.67
C HIS A 106 -17.63 -5.81 -16.90
N GLY A 107 -16.70 -5.07 -16.30
CA GLY A 107 -17.02 -3.88 -15.50
C GLY A 107 -17.77 -4.21 -14.20
N ILE A 108 -17.67 -5.44 -13.70
CA ILE A 108 -18.36 -5.88 -12.48
C ILE A 108 -17.50 -5.53 -11.27
N VAL A 109 -18.07 -4.87 -10.27
CA VAL A 109 -17.42 -4.66 -8.98
C VAL A 109 -17.28 -6.01 -8.28
N VAL A 110 -16.03 -6.41 -8.01
CA VAL A 110 -15.70 -7.68 -7.36
C VAL A 110 -15.37 -7.52 -5.88
N ASP A 111 -14.95 -6.33 -5.46
CA ASP A 111 -14.62 -6.05 -4.07
C ASP A 111 -14.93 -4.59 -3.70
N VAL A 112 -15.37 -4.39 -2.46
CA VAL A 112 -15.53 -3.07 -1.84
C VAL A 112 -15.13 -3.16 -0.37
N ALA A 113 -14.24 -2.27 0.06
CA ALA A 113 -13.93 -2.01 1.46
C ALA A 113 -14.04 -0.51 1.77
N VAL A 114 -14.39 -0.18 3.01
CA VAL A 114 -14.51 1.21 3.46
C VAL A 114 -13.61 1.40 4.67
N THR A 115 -12.84 2.47 4.65
CA THR A 115 -11.97 2.90 5.76
C THR A 115 -12.27 4.36 6.10
N ALA A 116 -11.70 4.83 7.21
CA ALA A 116 -11.72 6.24 7.55
C ALA A 116 -11.02 7.07 6.46
N GLY A 117 -11.49 8.30 6.21
CA GLY A 117 -11.01 9.17 5.13
C GLY A 117 -9.55 9.64 5.23
N ASN A 118 -8.91 9.44 6.39
CA ASN A 118 -7.50 9.73 6.66
C ASN A 118 -6.57 8.51 6.50
N VAL A 119 -7.12 7.34 6.17
CA VAL A 119 -6.33 6.13 5.88
C VAL A 119 -5.67 6.27 4.51
N ASN A 120 -4.43 5.80 4.39
CA ASN A 120 -3.74 5.76 3.10
C ASN A 120 -4.28 4.62 2.22
N ASP A 121 -4.47 4.88 0.94
CA ASP A 121 -4.95 3.89 -0.05
C ASP A 121 -4.13 2.58 -0.09
N LEU A 122 -2.84 2.66 0.25
CA LEU A 122 -1.92 1.53 0.25
C LEU A 122 -2.12 0.58 1.43
N GLU A 123 -2.61 1.09 2.56
CA GLU A 123 -2.77 0.31 3.79
C GLU A 123 -3.68 -0.93 3.57
N PRO A 124 -4.91 -0.80 3.04
CA PRO A 124 -5.77 -1.95 2.84
C PRO A 124 -5.50 -2.72 1.54
N TYR A 125 -4.74 -2.16 0.58
CA TYR A 125 -4.70 -2.69 -0.79
C TYR A 125 -4.24 -4.15 -0.88
N LEU A 126 -3.14 -4.50 -0.20
CA LEU A 126 -2.65 -5.89 -0.19
C LEU A 126 -3.64 -6.85 0.47
N GLU A 127 -4.23 -6.43 1.59
CA GLU A 127 -5.27 -7.21 2.26
C GLU A 127 -6.48 -7.43 1.35
N ARG A 128 -6.87 -6.42 0.54
CA ARG A 128 -7.97 -6.57 -0.41
C ARG A 128 -7.66 -7.56 -1.51
N VAL A 129 -6.43 -7.56 -2.03
CA VAL A 129 -6.00 -8.55 -3.04
C VAL A 129 -6.00 -9.95 -2.45
N GLU A 130 -5.46 -10.12 -1.24
CA GLU A 130 -5.49 -11.39 -0.51
C GLU A 130 -6.93 -11.84 -0.23
N TYR A 131 -7.83 -10.93 0.12
CA TYR A 131 -9.25 -11.22 0.32
C TYR A 131 -9.92 -11.72 -0.98
N MET A 132 -9.70 -11.03 -2.10
CA MET A 132 -10.23 -11.44 -3.39
C MET A 132 -9.73 -12.82 -3.83
N CYS A 133 -8.44 -13.10 -3.67
CA CYS A 133 -7.87 -14.40 -4.02
C CYS A 133 -8.35 -15.51 -3.08
N ASN A 134 -8.28 -15.30 -1.77
CA ASN A 134 -8.47 -16.37 -0.78
C ASN A 134 -9.92 -16.58 -0.36
N HIS A 135 -10.71 -15.50 -0.26
CA HIS A 135 -12.09 -15.58 0.25
C HIS A 135 -13.12 -15.58 -0.89
N ILE A 136 -12.93 -14.73 -1.90
CA ILE A 136 -13.83 -14.68 -3.07
C ILE A 136 -13.48 -15.81 -4.06
N GLY A 137 -12.21 -16.23 -4.10
CA GLY A 137 -11.73 -17.30 -4.99
C GLY A 137 -11.41 -16.80 -6.39
N LEU A 138 -11.06 -15.52 -6.56
CA LEU A 138 -10.65 -14.98 -7.86
C LEU A 138 -9.24 -15.45 -8.22
N ASN A 139 -9.07 -15.94 -9.44
CA ASN A 139 -7.76 -16.26 -9.99
C ASN A 139 -7.18 -15.03 -10.71
N ILE A 140 -6.78 -14.02 -9.92
CA ILE A 140 -6.20 -12.78 -10.43
C ILE A 140 -4.86 -13.08 -11.08
N GLN A 141 -4.65 -12.62 -12.31
CA GLN A 141 -3.40 -12.76 -13.07
C GLN A 141 -2.72 -11.42 -13.29
N ASP A 142 -3.51 -10.37 -13.53
CA ASP A 142 -3.03 -9.00 -13.71
C ASP A 142 -3.85 -8.03 -12.87
N THR A 143 -3.20 -6.98 -12.38
CA THR A 143 -3.87 -5.85 -11.75
C THR A 143 -3.32 -4.54 -12.29
N GLY A 144 -4.20 -3.63 -12.67
CA GLY A 144 -3.83 -2.31 -13.20
C GLY A 144 -4.17 -1.23 -12.19
N ALA A 145 -3.17 -0.57 -11.61
CA ALA A 145 -3.34 0.40 -10.53
C ALA A 145 -2.64 1.74 -10.83
N ASP A 146 -3.04 2.79 -10.12
CA ASP A 146 -2.41 4.11 -10.23
C ASP A 146 -0.95 4.08 -9.72
N THR A 147 -0.16 5.09 -10.11
CA THR A 147 1.27 5.20 -9.77
C THR A 147 1.53 5.14 -8.26
N SER A 148 0.62 5.65 -7.43
CA SER A 148 0.73 5.62 -5.97
C SER A 148 0.82 4.20 -5.40
N TYR A 149 0.20 3.21 -6.07
CA TYR A 149 0.24 1.80 -5.68
C TYR A 149 1.56 1.09 -6.05
N GLY A 150 2.41 1.73 -6.85
CA GLY A 150 3.67 1.17 -7.34
C GLY A 150 4.81 1.18 -6.32
N THR A 151 4.57 0.75 -5.08
CA THR A 151 5.63 0.63 -4.06
C THR A 151 6.36 -0.71 -4.16
N SER A 152 7.63 -0.76 -3.74
CA SER A 152 8.45 -1.97 -3.80
C SER A 152 7.83 -3.18 -3.09
N LEU A 153 7.19 -2.95 -1.92
CA LEU A 153 6.52 -4.01 -1.19
C LEU A 153 5.34 -4.59 -1.99
N ILE A 154 4.52 -3.72 -2.59
CA ILE A 154 3.37 -4.18 -3.37
C ILE A 154 3.84 -4.99 -4.59
N TYR A 155 4.86 -4.52 -5.32
CA TYR A 155 5.45 -5.29 -6.41
C TYR A 155 5.96 -6.66 -5.96
N HIS A 156 6.65 -6.72 -4.83
CA HIS A 156 7.15 -7.97 -4.27
C HIS A 156 6.01 -8.93 -3.93
N GLU A 157 4.98 -8.45 -3.24
CA GLU A 157 3.83 -9.26 -2.81
C GLU A 157 3.01 -9.76 -3.99
N MET A 158 2.77 -8.92 -4.99
CA MET A 158 2.09 -9.31 -6.22
C MET A 158 2.87 -10.41 -6.94
N LYS A 159 4.19 -10.25 -7.08
CA LYS A 159 5.06 -11.29 -7.67
C LYS A 159 5.00 -12.60 -6.88
N ARG A 160 5.00 -12.54 -5.55
CA ARG A 160 4.86 -13.71 -4.67
C ARG A 160 3.52 -14.43 -4.86
N MET A 161 2.45 -13.68 -5.12
CA MET A 161 1.13 -14.22 -5.44
C MET A 161 0.98 -14.67 -6.90
N GLY A 162 1.99 -14.47 -7.75
CA GLY A 162 1.93 -14.77 -9.19
C GLY A 162 1.10 -13.77 -9.99
N ILE A 163 0.85 -12.58 -9.43
CA ILE A 163 0.05 -11.50 -10.03
C ILE A 163 0.99 -10.47 -10.65
N ARG A 164 0.71 -10.07 -11.89
CA ARG A 164 1.43 -8.98 -12.57
C ARG A 164 0.78 -7.64 -12.24
N LEU A 165 1.51 -6.78 -11.55
CA LEU A 165 1.09 -5.40 -11.28
C LEU A 165 1.56 -4.47 -12.41
N HIS A 166 0.62 -3.70 -12.95
CA HIS A 166 0.89 -2.65 -13.93
C HIS A 166 0.56 -1.29 -13.33
N THR A 167 1.56 -0.43 -13.16
CA THR A 167 1.36 0.98 -12.79
C THR A 167 1.99 1.91 -13.82
N PRO A 168 1.42 3.11 -14.07
CA PRO A 168 2.09 4.11 -14.89
C PRO A 168 3.46 4.48 -14.32
N LYS A 169 4.42 4.80 -15.20
CA LYS A 169 5.74 5.30 -14.78
C LYS A 169 5.55 6.64 -14.05
N SER A 170 6.18 6.78 -12.88
CA SER A 170 6.27 8.08 -12.22
C SER A 170 7.12 9.02 -13.07
N THR A 171 6.61 10.22 -13.34
CA THR A 171 7.33 11.31 -14.03
C THR A 171 8.15 12.18 -13.09
N ASP A 172 7.97 12.01 -11.78
CA ASP A 172 8.72 12.76 -10.77
C ASP A 172 10.09 12.11 -10.56
N GLY A 173 11.16 12.91 -10.67
CA GLY A 173 12.53 12.45 -10.51
C GLY A 173 12.77 11.78 -9.16
N GLU A 174 13.77 10.88 -9.12
CA GLU A 174 14.19 10.13 -7.93
C GLU A 174 14.41 11.09 -6.74
N THR A 175 13.44 11.12 -5.81
CA THR A 175 13.49 11.96 -4.60
C THR A 175 14.01 11.19 -3.39
N TYR A 176 14.34 9.92 -3.57
CA TYR A 176 14.91 9.09 -2.51
C TYR A 176 16.42 9.37 -2.35
N LYS A 177 16.85 9.67 -1.12
CA LYS A 177 18.27 9.59 -0.74
C LYS A 177 18.64 8.11 -0.52
N ALA A 178 18.58 7.29 -1.57
CA ALA A 178 19.10 5.93 -1.48
C ALA A 178 20.63 5.97 -1.52
N GLU A 179 21.26 5.21 -0.64
CA GLU A 179 22.72 5.02 -0.64
C GLU A 179 23.20 4.39 -1.95
N LEU A 180 22.37 3.52 -2.54
CA LEU A 180 22.60 2.89 -3.84
C LEU A 180 21.63 3.45 -4.88
N LYS A 181 22.19 4.09 -5.90
CA LYS A 181 21.48 4.55 -7.11
C LYS A 181 21.51 3.49 -8.21
N ARG A 182 20.64 3.59 -9.21
CA ARG A 182 20.58 2.69 -10.39
C ARG A 182 21.95 2.39 -11.01
N GLU A 183 22.82 3.39 -11.07
CA GLU A 183 24.20 3.28 -11.60
C GLU A 183 25.09 2.28 -10.85
N HIS A 184 24.75 1.91 -9.60
CA HIS A 184 25.46 0.90 -8.83
C HIS A 184 25.01 -0.53 -9.15
N PHE A 185 23.91 -0.70 -9.89
CA PHE A 185 23.37 -2.01 -10.24
C PHE A 185 23.70 -2.35 -11.69
N ARG A 186 24.16 -3.57 -11.94
CA ARG A 186 24.35 -4.07 -13.30
C ARG A 186 23.04 -4.70 -13.79
N TYR A 187 22.46 -4.15 -14.84
CA TYR A 187 21.32 -4.76 -15.52
C TYR A 187 21.81 -5.93 -16.37
N ASP A 188 21.20 -7.10 -16.20
CA ASP A 188 21.45 -8.29 -17.02
C ASP A 188 20.29 -8.47 -18.00
N ASP A 189 20.54 -8.10 -19.26
CA ASP A 189 19.53 -8.06 -20.33
C ASP A 189 19.49 -9.34 -21.16
N GLU A 190 20.42 -10.26 -20.97
CA GLU A 190 20.62 -11.39 -21.88
C GLU A 190 19.71 -12.59 -21.54
N GLU A 191 19.34 -12.82 -20.28
CA GLU A 191 18.51 -13.99 -19.91
C GLU A 191 17.34 -13.76 -18.94
N ASN A 192 17.40 -12.80 -18.00
CA ASN A 192 16.51 -12.87 -16.83
C ASN A 192 15.85 -11.55 -16.36
N ASP A 193 16.01 -10.45 -17.11
CA ASP A 193 15.35 -9.15 -16.82
C ASP A 193 15.42 -8.77 -15.33
N TYR A 194 16.63 -8.81 -14.75
CA TYR A 194 16.88 -8.41 -13.37
C TYR A 194 18.10 -7.49 -13.24
N PHE A 195 18.14 -6.78 -12.13
CA PHE A 195 19.32 -6.03 -11.68
C PHE A 195 20.15 -6.91 -10.74
N VAL A 196 21.47 -6.93 -10.96
CA VAL A 196 22.46 -7.53 -10.07
C VAL A 196 22.95 -6.47 -9.10
N CYS A 197 22.81 -6.75 -7.80
CA CYS A 197 23.32 -5.88 -6.74
C CYS A 197 24.87 -5.81 -6.78
N PRO A 198 25.46 -4.64 -6.44
CA PRO A 198 26.91 -4.50 -6.28
C PRO A 198 27.51 -5.35 -5.15
#